data_AF-A0A1I7JNA9-F1
#
_entry.id   AF-A0A1I7JNA9-F1
#
_cell.length_a   1.000
_cell.length_b   1.000
_cell.length_c   1.000
_cell.angle_alpha   90.00
_cell.angle_beta   90.00
_cell.angle_gamma   90.00
#
_symmetry.space_group_name_H-M   'P 1'
#
loop_
_entity.id
_entity.type
_entity.pdbx_description
1 polymer ?
#
loop_
_entity_poly.entity_id
_entity_poly.type
_entity_poly.pdbx_seq_one_letter_code
_entity_poly.pdbx_strand_id
1 'polypeptide(L)'
;MFDRKDLNCIDREYFQVISETCYHITLKSKNTGHTWDITSTENPYGKSIVISHKHNDMDPFHIQPRVHPRSIQEAQDMIKAHDIWQLGKD
;
A
#
# COMPACT_ATOMS: atom_id res chain seq x y z
N MET A 1 -7.38 2.84 12.55
CA MET A 1 -7.44 4.12 11.79
C MET A 1 -6.03 4.69 11.57
N PHE A 2 -5.78 5.35 10.45
CA PHE A 2 -4.59 6.15 10.15
C PHE A 2 -4.74 7.58 10.68
N ASP A 3 -3.69 8.10 11.31
CA ASP A 3 -3.66 9.48 11.79
C ASP A 3 -2.96 10.44 10.80
N ARG A 4 -2.88 11.73 11.14
CA ARG A 4 -2.21 12.71 10.27
C ARG A 4 -0.72 12.42 10.09
N LYS A 5 -0.05 11.80 11.06
CA LYS A 5 1.37 11.44 10.95
C LYS A 5 1.54 10.30 9.95
N ASP A 6 0.66 9.30 10.01
CA ASP A 6 0.59 8.21 9.04
C ASP A 6 0.38 8.75 7.61
N LEU A 7 -0.52 9.73 7.41
CA LEU A 7 -0.77 10.30 6.07
C LEU A 7 0.36 11.22 5.58
N ASN A 8 1.02 11.93 6.49
CA ASN A 8 2.14 12.80 6.15
C ASN A 8 3.41 12.03 5.80
N CYS A 9 3.57 10.77 6.23
CA CYS A 9 4.74 9.96 5.89
C CYS A 9 4.64 9.26 4.52
N ILE A 10 3.54 9.45 3.79
CA ILE A 10 3.42 8.93 2.42
C ILE A 10 4.43 9.63 1.51
N ASP A 11 5.28 8.83 0.88
CA ASP A 11 6.24 9.23 -0.15
C ASP A 11 5.52 9.54 -1.46
N ARG A 12 5.13 10.82 -1.59
CA ARG A 12 4.43 11.36 -2.76
C ARG A 12 5.35 11.56 -3.96
N GLU A 13 6.66 11.44 -3.80
CA GLU A 13 7.60 11.43 -4.91
C GLU A 13 7.58 10.06 -5.59
N TYR A 14 7.59 8.98 -4.80
CA TYR A 14 7.53 7.61 -5.30
C TYR A 14 6.11 7.19 -5.75
N PHE A 15 5.08 7.59 -5.00
CA PHE A 15 3.69 7.19 -5.26
C PHE A 15 2.86 8.35 -5.79
N GLN A 16 1.95 8.04 -6.72
CA GLN A 16 0.78 8.89 -6.96
C GLN A 16 -0.29 8.51 -5.94
N VAL A 17 -0.74 9.47 -5.14
CA VAL A 17 -1.86 9.27 -4.22
C VAL A 17 -3.17 9.36 -5.01
N ILE A 18 -3.95 8.28 -5.02
CA ILE A 18 -5.29 8.26 -5.64
C ILE A 18 -6.35 8.65 -4.62
N SER A 19 -6.29 8.06 -3.42
CA SER A 19 -7.19 8.41 -2.32
C SER A 19 -6.46 8.25 -0.97
N GLU A 20 -6.76 9.12 -0.03
CA GLU A 20 -6.26 9.03 1.34
C GLU A 20 -7.40 9.30 2.31
N THR A 21 -7.73 8.30 3.10
CA THR A 21 -8.70 8.38 4.19
C THR A 21 -8.08 7.79 5.44
N CYS A 22 -8.78 7.91 6.56
CA CYS A 22 -8.33 7.36 7.81
C CYS A 22 -8.47 5.82 7.89
N TYR A 23 -9.10 5.15 6.91
CA TYR A 23 -9.21 3.68 6.87
C TYR A 23 -8.60 3.06 5.62
N HIS A 24 -8.62 3.77 4.49
CA HIS A 24 -8.12 3.31 3.20
C HIS A 24 -7.19 4.34 2.59
N ILE A 25 -6.06 3.87 2.08
CA ILE A 25 -5.13 4.66 1.28
C ILE A 25 -4.91 3.90 -0.02
N THR A 26 -5.22 4.53 -1.15
CA THR A 26 -4.96 3.99 -2.47
C THR A 26 -3.79 4.72 -3.10
N LEU A 27 -2.73 3.99 -3.42
CA LEU A 27 -1.50 4.49 -4.03
C LEU A 27 -1.29 3.83 -5.39
N LYS A 28 -0.74 4.56 -6.34
CA LYS A 28 -0.21 4.00 -7.59
C LYS A 28 1.30 4.17 -7.62
N SER A 29 2.02 3.06 -7.80
CA SER A 29 3.46 3.13 -8.01
C SER A 29 3.75 3.83 -9.32
N LYS A 30 4.60 4.86 -9.30
CA LYS A 30 5.04 5.53 -10.53
C LYS A 30 6.05 4.70 -11.33
N ASN A 31 6.64 3.68 -10.70
CA ASN A 31 7.66 2.84 -11.34
C ASN A 31 7.04 1.63 -12.06
N THR A 32 6.03 1.00 -11.47
CA THR A 32 5.39 -0.22 -12.03
C THR A 32 3.98 0.01 -12.55
N GLY A 33 3.35 1.13 -12.20
CA GLY A 33 1.94 1.38 -12.50
C GLY A 33 0.96 0.54 -11.66
N HIS A 34 1.45 -0.32 -10.76
CA HIS A 34 0.60 -1.11 -9.87
C HIS A 34 -0.22 -0.20 -8.95
N THR A 35 -1.50 -0.56 -8.77
CA THR A 35 -2.38 0.11 -7.82
C THR A 35 -2.42 -0.71 -6.53
N TRP A 36 -2.12 -0.05 -5.42
CA TRP A 36 -2.03 -0.59 -4.08
C TRP A 36 -3.15 -0.01 -3.21
N ASP A 37 -3.85 -0.85 -2.48
CA ASP A 37 -4.78 -0.46 -1.43
C ASP A 37 -4.23 -0.91 -0.08
N ILE A 38 -4.10 0.07 0.83
CA ILE A 38 -3.65 -0.12 2.20
C ILE A 38 -4.83 0.16 3.12
N THR A 39 -5.36 -0.91 3.71
CA THR A 39 -6.54 -0.83 4.58
C THR A 39 -6.13 -0.98 6.06
N SER A 40 -6.53 -0.03 6.90
CA SER A 40 -6.50 -0.17 8.36
C SER A 40 -7.83 -0.73 8.84
N THR A 41 -7.78 -1.89 9.48
CA THR A 41 -8.90 -2.47 10.23
C THR A 41 -8.63 -2.42 11.72
N GLU A 42 -9.69 -2.34 12.51
CA GLU A 42 -9.62 -2.47 13.96
C GLU A 42 -10.29 -3.77 14.36
N ASN A 43 -9.61 -4.56 15.19
CA ASN A 43 -10.13 -5.80 15.74
C ASN A 43 -9.88 -5.82 17.26
N PRO A 44 -10.44 -6.80 18.01
CA PRO A 44 -10.27 -6.88 19.47
C PRO A 44 -8.81 -6.95 19.95
N TYR A 45 -7.87 -7.29 19.06
CA TYR A 45 -6.44 -7.40 19.33
C TYR A 45 -5.64 -6.16 18.88
N GLY A 46 -6.31 -5.15 18.31
CA GLY A 46 -5.71 -3.86 17.92
C GLY A 46 -5.88 -3.52 16.43
N LYS A 47 -5.08 -2.55 15.98
CA LYS A 47 -5.01 -2.11 14.58
C LYS A 47 -4.30 -3.17 13.74
N SER A 48 -4.93 -3.61 12.67
CA SER A 48 -4.34 -4.46 11.64
C SER A 48 -4.28 -3.69 10.32
N ILE A 49 -3.22 -3.87 9.55
CA ILE A 49 -3.06 -3.28 8.22
C ILE A 49 -2.99 -4.40 7.20
N VAL A 50 -3.82 -4.29 6.16
CA VAL A 50 -3.88 -5.23 5.04
C VAL A 50 -3.46 -4.50 3.78
N ILE A 51 -2.61 -5.12 2.98
CA ILE A 51 -2.22 -4.62 1.65
C ILE A 51 -2.84 -5.53 0.60
N SER A 52 -3.47 -4.92 -0.40
CA SER A 52 -3.87 -5.59 -1.63
C SER A 52 -3.41 -4.78 -2.84
N HIS A 53 -3.25 -5.42 -3.99
CA HIS A 53 -2.87 -4.73 -5.21
C HIS A 53 -3.45 -5.36 -6.46
N LYS A 54 -3.38 -4.61 -7.55
CA LYS A 54 -3.67 -5.06 -8.91
C LYS A 54 -2.59 -4.54 -9.85
N HIS A 55 -2.27 -5.31 -10.88
CA HIS A 55 -1.18 -4.97 -11.79
C HIS A 55 -1.61 -3.95 -12.85
N ASN A 56 -2.88 -3.97 -13.25
CA ASN A 56 -3.47 -3.00 -14.16
C ASN A 56 -4.90 -2.62 -13.71
N ASP A 57 -5.52 -1.65 -14.40
CA ASP A 57 -6.82 -1.13 -13.97
C ASP A 57 -7.98 -2.13 -14.14
N MET A 58 -7.85 -3.10 -15.04
CA MET A 58 -8.85 -4.12 -15.35
C MET A 58 -8.78 -5.34 -14.41
N ASP A 59 -7.63 -5.57 -13.79
CA ASP A 59 -7.42 -6.70 -12.88
C ASP A 59 -8.19 -6.50 -11.56
N PRO A 60 -8.68 -7.59 -10.95
CA PRO A 60 -9.18 -7.54 -9.58
C PRO A 60 -8.03 -7.31 -8.59
N PHE A 61 -8.34 -6.65 -7.47
CA PHE A 61 -7.41 -6.61 -6.34
C PHE A 61 -7.21 -8.02 -5.78
N HIS A 62 -5.96 -8.33 -5.46
CA HIS A 62 -5.60 -9.51 -4.67
C HIS A 62 -4.79 -9.08 -3.46
N ILE A 63 -5.02 -9.77 -2.34
CA ILE A 63 -4.24 -9.55 -1.12
C ILE A 63 -2.79 -9.88 -1.43
N GLN A 64 -1.87 -8.99 -1.05
CA GLN A 64 -0.46 -9.28 -1.11
C GLN A 64 -0.14 -10.34 -0.04
N PRO A 65 0.13 -11.61 -0.40
CA PRO A 65 0.30 -12.67 0.59
C PRO A 65 1.54 -12.44 1.45
N ARG A 66 1.46 -12.87 2.72
CA ARG A 66 2.57 -12.85 3.69
C ARG A 66 3.13 -11.45 4.00
N VAL A 67 2.30 -10.42 3.80
CA VAL A 67 2.63 -9.03 4.09
C VAL A 67 1.70 -8.50 5.19
N HIS A 68 2.29 -8.15 6.34
CA HIS A 68 1.57 -7.71 7.54
C HIS A 68 2.26 -6.48 8.15
N PRO A 69 2.24 -5.33 7.45
CA PRO A 69 2.89 -4.12 7.94
C PRO A 69 2.20 -3.64 9.22
N ARG A 70 2.97 -3.01 10.11
CA ARG A 70 2.47 -2.42 11.36
C ARG A 70 2.26 -0.92 11.26
N SER A 71 2.76 -0.31 10.19
CA SER A 71 2.68 1.13 9.92
C SER A 71 2.59 1.41 8.42
N ILE A 72 2.25 2.66 8.06
CA ILE A 72 2.31 3.12 6.67
C ILE A 72 3.74 3.13 6.15
N GLN A 73 4.74 3.40 6.99
CA GLN A 73 6.14 3.34 6.56
C GLN A 73 6.53 1.91 6.14
N GLU A 74 6.25 0.91 6.98
CA GLU A 74 6.52 -0.49 6.64
C GLU A 74 5.75 -0.92 5.37
N ALA A 75 4.49 -0.49 5.23
CA ALA A 75 3.70 -0.77 4.03
C ALA A 75 4.39 -0.25 2.76
N GLN A 76 4.89 0.99 2.80
CA GLN A 76 5.60 1.59 1.67
C GLN A 76 6.90 0.86 1.35
N ASP A 77 7.68 0.49 2.37
CA ASP A 77 8.96 -0.22 2.17
C ASP A 77 8.72 -1.58 1.50
N MET A 78 7.65 -2.29 1.90
CA MET A 78 7.27 -3.57 1.30
C MET A 78 6.76 -3.42 -0.14
N ILE A 79 5.99 -2.35 -0.41
CA ILE A 79 5.55 -2.03 -1.78
C ILE A 79 6.75 -1.73 -2.68
N LYS A 80 7.69 -0.91 -2.21
CA LYS A 80 8.92 -0.57 -2.94
C LYS A 80 9.77 -1.82 -3.22
N ALA A 81 9.92 -2.71 -2.23
CA ALA A 81 10.61 -3.98 -2.42
C ALA A 81 9.92 -4.87 -3.48
N HIS A 82 8.59 -4.91 -3.48
CA HIS A 82 7.82 -5.61 -4.51
C HIS A 82 8.03 -5.00 -5.89
N ASP A 83 8.03 -3.67 -6.01
CA ASP A 83 8.30 -2.99 -7.28
C ASP A 83 9.69 -3.31 -7.82
N ILE A 84 10.72 -3.28 -6.97
CA ILE A 84 12.10 -3.66 -7.35
C ILE A 84 12.12 -5.09 -7.89
N TRP A 85 11.48 -6.03 -7.19
CA TRP A 85 11.39 -7.41 -7.66
C TRP A 85 10.64 -7.52 -8.99
N GLN A 86 9.56 -6.77 -9.17
CA GLN A 86 8.78 -6.77 -10.41
C GLN A 86 9.57 -6.20 -11.60
N LEU A 87 10.34 -5.12 -11.39
CA LEU A 87 11.18 -4.51 -12.42
C LEU A 87 12.39 -5.40 -12.79
N GLY A 88 12.86 -6.23 -11.86
CA GLY A 88 13.96 -7.17 -12.11
C GLY A 88 13.55 -8.46 -12.83
N LYS A 89 12.31 -8.58 -13.31
CA LYS A 89 11.81 -9.76 -14.05
C LYS A 89 12.09 -9.72 -15.56
N ASP A 90 12.81 -8.72 -16.03
CA ASP A 90 13.29 -8.63 -17.42
C ASP A 90 14.37 -9.67 -17.75
#